data_AF-A0A9D5LQX0-F1
#
_entry.id   AF-A0A9D5LQX0-F1
#
_cell.length_a   1.000
_cell.length_b   1.000
_cell.length_c   1.000
_cell.angle_alpha   90.00
_cell.angle_beta   90.00
_cell.angle_gamma   90.00
#
_symmetry.space_group_name_H-M   'P 1'
#
loop_
_entity.id
_entity.type
_entity.pdbx_description
1 polymer ?
#
loop_
_entity_poly.entity_id
_entity_poly.type
_entity_poly.pdbx_seq_one_letter_code
_entity_poly.pdbx_strand_id
1 'polypeptide(L)'
;MKKFLVAAALASAMCPALQAAPDALYLVGSFNGWLLPTADYVLQPVDGAEGVYSGTFDIYDSSLEFKIFTVNETNWDNSQLYYGCEGAVNLFGNEAVEVNISHDMWSNIAVSNWTGGTITVSADLNTNKVTLLSPTQPVLDDVAEVYLIGTPQGWDINNGEIALTKAEDQKFTTTLTLPAGTPMFRFYSSLGDWNTGSIGSGMSGDKIVNLNADTSPTTMTVQPEGQGNWSFPAWPGGTMDITLDLKNASVTFTPTFEGSYHQPVIYMVGSFNWDINNGTPVEYLPNEADEAVYRTQTNIPAGGMLRFYTELGDWDKGSYGPAVSEADTPFTIPDSGELVTEMYQSKANWSFPDWQGGKMEITVNLTTRKATFKSLVTDALYLVGSPQGWDIMTEDATWTLWPDENASGKVYTGTFDIPADAYFRFYRSLGDFNTGSLGARIADGDNEIIEFQGAPSVTTPVVEGAGCWNFPTWASGNMIISVDLDNMTVTFTDPVASSVDEVTISAGDTAPEYFNLQGIRVTDPTPGHLYIRRTSAGAFKIIF
;
A
#
# COMPACT_ATOMS: atom_id res chain seq x y z
N MET A 1 54.49 -25.96 -43.75
CA MET A 1 53.82 -24.64 -43.76
C MET A 1 52.38 -24.84 -43.31
N LYS A 2 52.01 -24.25 -42.17
CA LYS A 2 50.67 -24.29 -41.60
C LYS A 2 49.71 -23.49 -42.51
N LYS A 3 48.60 -24.09 -42.93
CA LYS A 3 47.43 -23.35 -43.44
C LYS A 3 46.28 -23.63 -42.50
N PHE A 4 45.91 -22.61 -41.72
CA PHE A 4 44.66 -22.54 -40.99
C PHE A 4 43.53 -22.39 -42.02
N LEU A 5 42.55 -23.31 -42.01
CA LEU A 5 41.21 -23.03 -42.53
C LEU A 5 40.31 -22.77 -41.33
N VAL A 6 39.86 -21.51 -41.23
CA VAL A 6 38.79 -21.09 -40.33
C VAL A 6 37.48 -21.47 -41.00
N ALA A 7 36.68 -22.32 -40.37
CA ALA A 7 35.30 -22.55 -40.74
C ALA A 7 34.46 -21.38 -40.19
N ALA A 8 33.96 -20.52 -41.08
CA ALA A 8 32.94 -19.55 -40.75
C ALA A 8 31.58 -20.28 -40.76
N ALA A 9 31.00 -20.48 -39.57
CA ALA A 9 29.60 -20.84 -39.44
C ALA A 9 28.77 -19.61 -39.85
N LEU A 10 28.09 -19.68 -40.99
CA LEU A 10 27.01 -18.76 -41.30
C LEU A 10 25.84 -19.09 -40.37
N ALA A 11 25.68 -18.30 -39.30
CA ALA A 11 24.40 -18.18 -38.63
C ALA A 11 23.46 -17.39 -39.58
N SER A 12 22.57 -18.10 -40.25
CA SER A 12 21.43 -17.48 -40.92
C SER A 12 20.54 -16.86 -39.84
N ALA A 13 20.66 -15.56 -39.63
CA ALA A 13 19.63 -14.79 -38.96
C ALA A 13 18.38 -14.90 -39.85
N MET A 14 17.43 -15.74 -39.45
CA MET A 14 16.08 -15.67 -40.00
C MET A 14 15.52 -14.32 -39.56
N CYS A 15 15.56 -13.36 -40.47
CA CYS A 15 14.68 -12.20 -40.41
C CYS A 15 13.25 -12.78 -40.34
N PRO A 16 12.42 -12.45 -39.33
CA PRO A 16 11.02 -12.85 -39.36
C PRO A 16 10.46 -12.37 -40.71
N ALA A 17 9.93 -13.30 -41.50
CA ALA A 17 9.31 -12.97 -42.77
C ALA A 17 8.21 -11.95 -42.49
N LEU A 18 8.34 -10.75 -43.05
CA LEU A 18 7.27 -9.75 -43.06
C LEU A 18 6.03 -10.47 -43.62
N GLN A 19 4.99 -10.60 -42.81
CA GLN A 19 3.74 -11.22 -43.26
C GLN A 19 3.26 -10.42 -44.48
N ALA A 20 3.03 -11.11 -45.60
CA ALA A 20 2.60 -10.44 -46.83
C ALA A 20 1.32 -9.65 -46.53
N ALA A 21 1.25 -8.41 -47.02
CA ALA A 21 0.07 -7.58 -46.87
C ALA A 21 -1.16 -8.30 -47.47
N PRO A 22 -2.32 -8.29 -46.80
CA PRO A 22 -3.51 -8.98 -47.29
C PRO A 22 -4.00 -8.40 -48.63
N ASP A 23 -4.63 -9.22 -49.46
CA ASP A 23 -5.13 -8.76 -50.77
C ASP A 23 -6.31 -7.77 -50.65
N ALA A 24 -7.02 -7.81 -49.53
CA ALA A 24 -8.11 -6.90 -49.17
C ALA A 24 -8.37 -6.95 -47.66
N LEU A 25 -9.10 -5.96 -47.14
CA LEU A 25 -9.65 -6.00 -45.78
C LEU A 25 -11.16 -6.02 -45.81
N TYR A 26 -11.77 -6.50 -44.73
CA TYR A 26 -13.19 -6.79 -44.69
C TYR A 26 -13.84 -6.17 -43.46
N LEU A 27 -14.91 -5.41 -43.65
CA LEU A 27 -15.67 -4.84 -42.53
C LEU A 27 -16.76 -5.83 -42.09
N VAL A 28 -16.81 -6.13 -40.79
CA VAL A 28 -17.83 -6.99 -40.18
C VAL A 28 -18.44 -6.26 -39.00
N GLY A 29 -19.75 -6.02 -39.03
CA GLY A 29 -20.39 -5.10 -38.09
C GLY A 29 -21.91 -5.15 -38.04
N SER A 30 -22.51 -4.14 -37.41
CA SER A 30 -23.97 -4.02 -37.27
C SER A 30 -24.72 -4.14 -38.60
N PHE A 31 -24.22 -3.45 -39.64
CA PHE A 31 -24.80 -3.33 -40.98
C PHE A 31 -24.81 -4.61 -41.83
N ASN A 32 -24.10 -5.66 -41.40
CA ASN A 32 -24.16 -6.98 -42.03
C ASN A 32 -24.51 -8.09 -41.03
N GLY A 33 -25.05 -7.73 -39.86
CA GLY A 33 -25.48 -8.68 -38.83
C GLY A 33 -24.35 -9.45 -38.18
N TRP A 34 -23.12 -8.91 -38.16
CA TRP A 34 -21.91 -9.59 -37.67
C TRP A 34 -21.59 -10.89 -38.42
N LEU A 35 -22.09 -11.02 -39.65
CA LEU A 35 -21.87 -12.18 -40.50
C LEU A 35 -20.64 -11.99 -41.38
N LEU A 36 -20.19 -13.11 -41.98
CA LEU A 36 -19.07 -13.15 -42.91
C LEU A 36 -19.12 -11.99 -43.90
N PRO A 37 -17.97 -11.36 -44.18
CA PRO A 37 -17.92 -10.26 -45.13
C PRO A 37 -18.52 -10.66 -46.47
N THR A 38 -19.57 -9.96 -46.89
CA THR A 38 -20.01 -10.01 -48.28
C THR A 38 -19.09 -9.13 -49.11
N ALA A 39 -19.09 -9.31 -50.44
CA ALA A 39 -18.31 -8.47 -51.35
C ALA A 39 -18.65 -6.96 -51.23
N ASP A 40 -19.74 -6.62 -50.54
CA ASP A 40 -20.28 -5.28 -50.41
C ASP A 40 -19.50 -4.41 -49.40
N TYR A 41 -18.74 -5.01 -48.48
CA TYR A 41 -18.04 -4.31 -47.38
C TYR A 41 -16.54 -4.61 -47.34
N VAL A 42 -15.90 -4.52 -48.50
CA VAL A 42 -14.48 -4.83 -48.70
C VAL A 42 -13.68 -3.55 -48.94
N LEU A 43 -12.62 -3.34 -48.15
CA LEU A 43 -11.62 -2.31 -48.41
C LEU A 43 -10.59 -2.83 -49.41
N GLN A 44 -10.39 -2.07 -50.48
CA GLN A 44 -9.44 -2.42 -51.54
C GLN A 44 -8.08 -1.75 -51.27
N PRO A 45 -6.95 -2.38 -51.66
CA PRO A 45 -5.64 -1.75 -51.60
C PRO A 45 -5.64 -0.41 -52.34
N VAL A 46 -4.98 0.59 -51.77
CA VAL A 46 -4.81 1.91 -52.39
C VAL A 46 -3.58 1.88 -53.30
N ASP A 47 -3.77 2.19 -54.58
CA ASP A 47 -2.69 2.19 -55.58
C ASP A 47 -1.51 3.07 -55.14
N GLY A 48 -0.32 2.48 -55.08
CA GLY A 48 0.91 3.17 -54.69
C GLY A 48 1.12 3.35 -53.19
N ALA A 49 0.24 2.81 -52.33
CA ALA A 49 0.36 2.84 -50.87
C ALA A 49 0.24 1.42 -50.29
N GLU A 50 1.37 0.72 -50.18
CA GLU A 50 1.42 -0.64 -49.62
C GLU A 50 0.93 -0.66 -48.17
N GLY A 51 0.07 -1.63 -47.83
CA GLY A 51 -0.53 -1.75 -46.49
C GLY A 51 -1.67 -0.76 -46.20
N VAL A 52 -2.09 0.04 -47.18
CA VAL A 52 -3.22 0.97 -47.06
C VAL A 52 -4.40 0.49 -47.88
N TYR A 53 -5.59 0.50 -47.27
CA TYR A 53 -6.83 0.01 -47.86
C TYR A 53 -7.95 1.03 -47.69
N SER A 54 -8.84 1.15 -48.67
CA SER A 54 -9.96 2.09 -48.61
C SER A 54 -11.22 1.55 -49.26
N GLY A 55 -12.37 1.99 -48.76
CA GLY A 55 -13.69 1.67 -49.30
C GLY A 55 -14.72 2.73 -48.89
N THR A 56 -15.77 2.90 -49.70
CA THR A 56 -16.87 3.82 -49.41
C THR A 56 -18.19 3.07 -49.49
N PHE A 57 -19.01 3.23 -48.46
CA PHE A 57 -20.20 2.40 -48.23
C PHE A 57 -21.38 3.25 -47.80
N ASP A 58 -22.58 2.84 -48.21
CA ASP A 58 -23.83 3.40 -47.70
C ASP A 58 -24.36 2.49 -46.58
N ILE A 59 -24.38 3.01 -45.36
CA ILE A 59 -24.82 2.29 -44.16
C ILE A 59 -25.97 3.06 -43.53
N TYR A 60 -27.18 2.51 -43.56
CA TYR A 60 -28.38 3.19 -43.07
C TYR A 60 -28.85 2.71 -41.69
N ASP A 61 -28.13 1.77 -41.09
CA ASP A 61 -28.40 1.30 -39.74
C ASP A 61 -28.19 2.44 -38.73
N SER A 62 -29.03 2.50 -37.70
CA SER A 62 -28.99 3.51 -36.65
C SER A 62 -27.84 3.32 -35.65
N SER A 63 -27.03 2.28 -35.81
CA SER A 63 -25.79 2.05 -35.08
C SER A 63 -24.71 1.62 -36.06
N LEU A 64 -23.52 2.18 -35.90
CA LEU A 64 -22.34 1.80 -36.68
C LEU A 64 -21.28 1.26 -35.73
N GLU A 65 -21.16 -0.06 -35.69
CA GLU A 65 -20.10 -0.77 -34.99
C GLU A 65 -19.53 -1.82 -35.92
N PHE A 66 -18.21 -1.96 -36.00
CA PHE A 66 -17.57 -2.97 -36.82
C PHE A 66 -16.15 -3.34 -36.35
N LYS A 67 -15.63 -4.42 -36.91
CA LYS A 67 -14.21 -4.79 -36.91
C LYS A 67 -13.69 -4.90 -38.34
N ILE A 68 -12.37 -4.85 -38.47
CA ILE A 68 -11.68 -5.00 -39.76
C ILE A 68 -10.94 -6.33 -39.77
N PHE A 69 -11.33 -7.24 -40.65
CA PHE A 69 -10.70 -8.56 -40.82
C PHE A 69 -9.67 -8.54 -41.95
N THR A 70 -8.57 -9.27 -41.76
CA THR A 70 -7.48 -9.43 -42.75
C THR A 70 -7.67 -10.62 -43.68
N VAL A 71 -8.72 -11.40 -43.46
CA VAL A 71 -9.06 -12.61 -44.19
C VAL A 71 -10.56 -12.66 -44.42
N ASN A 72 -10.99 -13.33 -45.49
CA ASN A 72 -12.40 -13.53 -45.80
C ASN A 72 -13.03 -14.67 -44.97
N GLU A 73 -12.82 -14.63 -43.66
CA GLU A 73 -13.40 -15.56 -42.70
C GLU A 73 -13.65 -14.86 -41.35
N THR A 74 -14.76 -15.18 -40.70
CA THR A 74 -15.04 -14.73 -39.33
C THR A 74 -14.66 -15.84 -38.37
N ASN A 75 -13.47 -15.74 -37.79
CA ASN A 75 -13.06 -16.55 -36.67
C ASN A 75 -12.75 -15.64 -35.47
N TRP A 76 -13.77 -15.43 -34.64
CA TRP A 76 -13.70 -14.56 -33.47
C TRP A 76 -12.75 -15.09 -32.39
N ASP A 77 -12.50 -16.40 -32.37
CA ASP A 77 -11.56 -17.06 -31.46
C ASP A 77 -10.10 -16.83 -31.85
N ASN A 78 -9.85 -16.32 -33.06
CA ASN A 78 -8.51 -15.94 -33.52
C ASN A 78 -8.41 -14.42 -33.67
N SER A 79 -8.05 -13.78 -32.58
CA SER A 79 -7.92 -12.33 -32.47
C SER A 79 -6.78 -11.69 -33.27
N GLN A 80 -5.95 -12.51 -33.91
CA GLN A 80 -4.95 -12.07 -34.88
C GLN A 80 -5.54 -11.82 -36.28
N LEU A 81 -6.79 -12.22 -36.53
CA LEU A 81 -7.42 -12.07 -37.86
C LEU A 81 -8.23 -10.78 -38.01
N TYR A 82 -8.37 -10.02 -36.93
CA TYR A 82 -9.14 -8.78 -36.95
C TYR A 82 -8.50 -7.68 -36.11
N TYR A 83 -8.96 -6.48 -36.38
CA TYR A 83 -8.65 -5.27 -35.66
C TYR A 83 -9.91 -4.68 -35.02
N GLY A 84 -9.74 -4.15 -33.82
CA GLY A 84 -10.73 -3.32 -33.13
C GLY A 84 -10.07 -2.06 -32.57
N CYS A 85 -10.83 -1.26 -31.83
CA CYS A 85 -10.30 -0.11 -31.09
C CYS A 85 -10.88 -0.03 -29.68
N GLU A 86 -10.25 0.75 -28.82
CA GLU A 86 -10.79 1.09 -27.50
C GLU A 86 -11.68 2.33 -27.62
N GLY A 87 -12.90 2.25 -27.08
CA GLY A 87 -13.86 3.37 -27.07
C GLY A 87 -14.66 3.53 -28.37
N ALA A 88 -15.52 4.55 -28.38
CA ALA A 88 -16.30 4.98 -29.54
C ALA A 88 -15.86 6.40 -29.93
N VAL A 89 -16.03 6.75 -31.20
CA VAL A 89 -15.74 8.10 -31.73
C VAL A 89 -17.00 8.78 -32.22
N ASN A 90 -17.02 10.11 -32.24
CA ASN A 90 -18.00 10.85 -33.02
C ASN A 90 -17.45 11.08 -34.43
N LEU A 91 -18.32 11.05 -35.42
CA LEU A 91 -18.02 11.39 -36.80
C LEU A 91 -18.90 12.57 -37.22
N PHE A 92 -18.30 13.60 -37.79
CA PHE A 92 -19.00 14.80 -38.21
C PHE A 92 -18.86 15.02 -39.72
N GLY A 93 -19.82 15.73 -40.30
CA GLY A 93 -19.93 15.93 -41.74
C GLY A 93 -18.66 16.51 -42.35
N ASN A 94 -18.03 15.77 -43.27
CA ASN A 94 -16.79 16.11 -43.98
C ASN A 94 -15.54 16.26 -43.09
N GLU A 95 -15.60 15.84 -41.83
CA GLU A 95 -14.47 15.81 -40.92
C GLU A 95 -13.92 14.38 -40.83
N ALA A 96 -12.64 14.22 -41.16
CA ALA A 96 -11.96 12.95 -41.01
C ALA A 96 -11.61 12.71 -39.53
N VAL A 97 -11.89 11.52 -39.03
CA VAL A 97 -11.54 11.07 -37.67
C VAL A 97 -10.62 9.87 -37.75
N GLU A 98 -9.50 9.95 -37.05
CA GLU A 98 -8.51 8.88 -37.00
C GLU A 98 -8.68 8.06 -35.72
N VAL A 99 -8.65 6.74 -35.87
CA VAL A 99 -8.85 5.76 -34.80
C VAL A 99 -7.64 4.83 -34.78
N ASN A 100 -6.99 4.70 -33.64
CA ASN A 100 -5.94 3.68 -33.48
C ASN A 100 -6.59 2.30 -33.37
N ILE A 101 -6.04 1.33 -34.08
CA ILE A 101 -6.52 -0.04 -34.09
C ILE A 101 -5.44 -1.01 -33.61
N SER A 102 -5.83 -2.16 -33.09
CA SER A 102 -4.89 -3.22 -32.76
C SER A 102 -5.49 -4.60 -32.93
N HIS A 103 -4.61 -5.59 -33.11
CA HIS A 103 -4.95 -6.99 -32.86
C HIS A 103 -5.31 -7.21 -31.40
N ASP A 104 -5.98 -8.32 -31.11
CA ASP A 104 -6.38 -8.71 -29.74
C ASP A 104 -7.32 -7.73 -29.03
N MET A 105 -7.91 -6.78 -29.77
CA MET A 105 -8.86 -5.83 -29.22
C MET A 105 -10.29 -6.39 -29.29
N TRP A 106 -10.86 -6.70 -28.13
CA TRP A 106 -12.23 -7.21 -28.03
C TRP A 106 -13.27 -6.16 -28.41
N SER A 107 -12.99 -4.88 -28.18
CA SER A 107 -13.89 -3.77 -28.47
C SER A 107 -14.01 -3.48 -29.99
N ASN A 108 -15.17 -2.95 -30.39
CA ASN A 108 -15.49 -2.63 -31.79
C ASN A 108 -15.07 -1.21 -32.13
N ILE A 109 -14.80 -0.95 -33.41
CA ILE A 109 -14.79 0.42 -33.92
C ILE A 109 -16.25 0.89 -33.96
N ALA A 110 -16.59 1.84 -33.10
CA ALA A 110 -17.95 2.33 -32.93
C ALA A 110 -18.04 3.83 -33.22
N VAL A 111 -19.08 4.25 -33.95
CA VAL A 111 -19.41 5.66 -34.18
C VAL A 111 -20.64 6.02 -33.37
N SER A 112 -20.45 6.75 -32.26
CA SER A 112 -21.50 6.97 -31.25
C SER A 112 -22.63 7.89 -31.70
N ASN A 113 -22.36 8.82 -32.60
CA ASN A 113 -23.34 9.77 -33.14
C ASN A 113 -23.82 9.40 -34.55
N TRP A 114 -23.64 8.14 -34.96
CA TRP A 114 -23.98 7.73 -36.32
C TRP A 114 -25.47 7.88 -36.63
N THR A 115 -25.79 8.66 -37.67
CA THR A 115 -27.18 8.89 -38.12
C THR A 115 -27.53 8.15 -39.41
N GLY A 116 -26.65 7.27 -39.90
CA GLY A 116 -26.77 6.66 -41.22
C GLY A 116 -26.18 7.52 -42.34
N GLY A 117 -25.99 6.91 -43.52
CA GLY A 117 -25.54 7.54 -44.75
C GLY A 117 -24.23 6.97 -45.29
N THR A 118 -23.48 7.79 -46.02
CA THR A 118 -22.25 7.36 -46.71
C THR A 118 -21.04 7.52 -45.80
N ILE A 119 -20.18 6.51 -45.71
CA ILE A 119 -18.91 6.56 -45.00
C ILE A 119 -17.78 6.04 -45.88
N THR A 120 -16.65 6.74 -45.86
CA THR A 120 -15.35 6.27 -46.34
C THR A 120 -14.55 5.77 -45.15
N VAL A 121 -14.07 4.54 -45.26
CA VAL A 121 -13.17 3.90 -44.28
C VAL A 121 -11.82 3.69 -44.96
N SER A 122 -10.76 4.20 -44.36
CA SER A 122 -9.38 4.04 -44.84
C SER A 122 -8.52 3.45 -43.73
N ALA A 123 -7.99 2.25 -43.91
CA ALA A 123 -7.13 1.58 -42.94
C ALA A 123 -5.67 1.61 -43.42
N ASP A 124 -4.75 2.04 -42.55
CA ASP A 124 -3.31 1.95 -42.75
C ASP A 124 -2.73 0.97 -41.71
N LEU A 125 -2.35 -0.21 -42.18
CA LEU A 125 -1.79 -1.26 -41.33
C LEU A 125 -0.33 -1.02 -40.95
N ASN A 126 0.36 -0.07 -41.61
CA ASN A 126 1.73 0.27 -41.23
C ASN A 126 1.76 1.13 -39.95
N THR A 127 0.72 1.95 -39.77
CA THR A 127 0.56 2.82 -38.60
C THR A 127 -0.51 2.32 -37.63
N ASN A 128 -1.20 1.22 -37.99
CA ASN A 128 -2.33 0.66 -37.24
C ASN A 128 -3.40 1.72 -36.95
N LYS A 129 -3.85 2.40 -38.01
CA LYS A 129 -4.84 3.47 -37.92
C LYS A 129 -5.95 3.29 -38.93
N VAL A 130 -7.15 3.74 -38.56
CA VAL A 130 -8.32 3.82 -39.43
C VAL A 130 -8.79 5.26 -39.47
N THR A 131 -8.91 5.82 -40.66
CA THR A 131 -9.57 7.10 -40.89
C THR A 131 -11.01 6.87 -41.34
N LEU A 132 -11.95 7.50 -40.65
CA LEU A 132 -13.37 7.53 -40.97
C LEU A 132 -13.71 8.92 -41.50
N LEU A 133 -14.44 8.99 -42.61
CA LEU A 133 -14.93 10.23 -43.18
C LEU A 133 -16.35 10.03 -43.67
N SER A 134 -17.27 10.92 -43.34
CA SER A 134 -18.63 10.86 -43.85
C SER A 134 -19.13 12.25 -44.23
N PRO A 135 -19.57 12.48 -45.47
CA PRO A 135 -20.16 13.76 -45.86
C PRO A 135 -21.60 13.92 -45.37
N THR A 136 -22.23 12.86 -44.85
CA THR A 136 -23.65 12.82 -44.49
C THR A 136 -23.91 12.91 -42.99
N GLN A 137 -22.86 12.91 -42.15
CA GLN A 137 -23.02 13.11 -40.71
C GLN A 137 -23.35 14.57 -40.37
N PRO A 138 -23.95 14.83 -39.19
CA PRO A 138 -24.16 16.19 -38.70
C PRO A 138 -22.85 16.99 -38.71
N VAL A 139 -22.92 18.27 -39.06
CA VAL A 139 -21.77 19.18 -38.94
C VAL A 139 -21.56 19.47 -37.46
N LEU A 140 -20.31 19.43 -36.99
CA LEU A 140 -19.97 19.94 -35.67
C LEU A 140 -20.00 21.46 -35.74
N ASP A 141 -20.96 22.08 -35.05
CA ASP A 141 -21.01 23.53 -34.95
C ASP A 141 -19.71 24.06 -34.31
N ASP A 142 -19.19 25.18 -34.83
CA ASP A 142 -18.02 25.82 -34.23
C ASP A 142 -18.40 26.38 -32.85
N VAL A 143 -17.96 25.69 -31.79
CA VAL A 143 -18.23 26.13 -30.42
C VAL A 143 -17.21 27.20 -30.08
N ALA A 144 -17.70 28.41 -29.81
CA ALA A 144 -16.85 29.55 -29.47
C ALA A 144 -16.40 29.49 -28.00
N GLU A 145 -17.31 29.13 -27.11
CA GLU A 145 -17.12 29.18 -25.66
C GLU A 145 -17.72 27.95 -25.00
N VAL A 146 -17.09 27.50 -23.91
CA VAL A 146 -17.60 26.44 -23.06
C VAL A 146 -17.48 26.87 -21.61
N TYR A 147 -18.50 26.57 -20.82
CA TYR A 147 -18.61 26.92 -19.41
C TYR A 147 -18.76 25.66 -18.56
N LEU A 148 -18.12 25.61 -17.39
CA LEU A 148 -18.35 24.56 -16.40
C LEU A 148 -19.40 25.07 -15.40
N ILE A 149 -20.52 24.35 -15.30
CA ILE A 149 -21.60 24.68 -14.37
C ILE A 149 -21.73 23.55 -13.35
N GLY A 150 -21.69 23.91 -12.07
CA GLY A 150 -21.82 22.93 -10.98
C GLY A 150 -21.46 23.50 -9.63
N THR A 151 -21.19 22.61 -8.67
CA THR A 151 -20.85 22.98 -7.30
C THR A 151 -19.71 23.99 -7.14
N PRO A 152 -18.65 24.06 -7.99
CA PRO A 152 -17.54 25.00 -7.77
C PRO A 152 -17.95 26.48 -7.81
N GLN A 153 -19.02 26.81 -8.53
CA GLN A 153 -19.55 28.18 -8.67
C GLN A 153 -21.05 28.26 -8.36
N GLY A 154 -21.63 27.20 -7.79
CA GLY A 154 -23.06 27.01 -7.65
C GLY A 154 -23.78 26.60 -8.93
N TRP A 155 -24.93 25.93 -8.78
CA TRP A 155 -25.79 25.51 -9.88
C TRP A 155 -26.63 26.68 -10.41
N ASP A 156 -25.97 27.66 -11.03
CA ASP A 156 -26.59 28.78 -11.73
C ASP A 156 -26.19 28.76 -13.21
N ILE A 157 -27.17 28.47 -14.08
CA ILE A 157 -26.98 28.39 -15.55
C ILE A 157 -26.65 29.74 -16.20
N ASN A 158 -26.76 30.84 -15.46
CA ASN A 158 -26.35 32.16 -15.92
C ASN A 158 -24.94 32.54 -15.46
N ASN A 159 -24.31 31.72 -14.61
CA ASN A 159 -22.97 31.99 -14.10
C ASN A 159 -21.90 31.46 -15.08
N GLY A 160 -21.28 32.36 -15.84
CA GLY A 160 -20.19 32.04 -16.77
C GLY A 160 -18.79 32.22 -16.21
N GLU A 161 -18.61 32.34 -14.88
CA GLU A 161 -17.31 32.65 -14.27
C GLU A 161 -16.25 31.58 -14.56
N ILE A 162 -16.63 30.30 -14.58
CA ILE A 162 -15.73 29.21 -14.97
C ILE A 162 -15.90 28.90 -16.46
N ALA A 163 -15.25 29.70 -17.31
CA ALA A 163 -15.11 29.42 -18.73
C ALA A 163 -13.86 28.58 -19.02
N LEU A 164 -13.96 27.67 -19.99
CA LEU A 164 -12.81 26.94 -20.52
C LEU A 164 -12.18 27.73 -21.67
N THR A 165 -10.85 27.68 -21.75
CA THR A 165 -10.06 28.32 -22.81
C THR A 165 -9.99 27.38 -24.02
N LYS A 166 -10.42 27.86 -25.19
CA LYS A 166 -10.23 27.12 -26.46
C LYS A 166 -8.73 27.03 -26.77
N ALA A 167 -8.17 25.83 -26.68
CA ALA A 167 -6.76 25.54 -26.91
C ALA A 167 -6.47 25.24 -28.38
N GLU A 168 -7.34 24.44 -29.01
CA GLU A 168 -7.28 24.04 -30.42
C GLU A 168 -8.70 23.96 -30.99
N ASP A 169 -8.84 23.57 -32.25
CA ASP A 169 -10.15 23.34 -32.87
C ASP A 169 -10.98 22.36 -32.01
N GLN A 170 -12.11 22.84 -31.49
CA GLN A 170 -13.06 22.08 -30.65
C GLN A 170 -12.48 21.47 -29.36
N LYS A 171 -11.30 21.94 -28.93
CA LYS A 171 -10.62 21.47 -27.71
C LYS A 171 -10.45 22.61 -26.72
N PHE A 172 -10.92 22.38 -25.50
CA PHE A 172 -11.03 23.39 -24.46
C PHE A 172 -10.35 22.92 -23.19
N THR A 173 -9.65 23.81 -22.49
CA THR A 173 -8.95 23.49 -21.26
C THR A 173 -9.27 24.47 -20.14
N THR A 174 -9.20 24.00 -18.89
CA THR A 174 -9.23 24.86 -17.71
C THR A 174 -8.51 24.18 -16.55
N THR A 175 -8.07 24.98 -15.58
CA THR A 175 -7.52 24.50 -14.31
C THR A 175 -8.39 25.05 -13.19
N LEU A 176 -8.97 24.18 -12.37
CA LEU A 176 -9.85 24.56 -11.27
C LEU A 176 -9.22 24.24 -9.93
N THR A 177 -9.13 25.24 -9.05
CA THR A 177 -8.89 25.00 -7.62
C THR A 177 -10.21 24.69 -6.93
N LEU A 178 -10.32 23.50 -6.36
CA LEU A 178 -11.52 22.98 -5.71
C LEU A 178 -11.24 22.72 -4.24
N PRO A 179 -12.10 23.14 -3.29
CA PRO A 179 -11.99 22.77 -1.89
C PRO A 179 -12.36 21.29 -1.68
N ALA A 180 -11.94 20.71 -0.56
CA ALA A 180 -12.35 19.36 -0.18
C ALA A 180 -13.88 19.19 -0.14
N GLY A 181 -14.40 18.05 -0.57
CA GLY A 181 -15.82 17.75 -0.58
C GLY A 181 -16.24 16.89 -1.75
N THR A 182 -17.43 17.16 -2.30
CA THR A 182 -18.03 16.39 -3.39
C THR A 182 -18.31 17.28 -4.60
N PRO A 183 -17.28 17.71 -5.35
CA PRO A 183 -17.51 18.53 -6.52
C PRO A 183 -18.27 17.75 -7.57
N MET A 184 -19.30 18.38 -8.13
CA MET A 184 -20.15 17.82 -9.18
C MET A 184 -20.46 18.91 -10.18
N PHE A 185 -20.28 18.62 -11.47
CA PHE A 185 -20.45 19.59 -12.54
C PHE A 185 -20.69 18.93 -13.90
N ARG A 186 -21.04 19.75 -14.88
CA ARG A 186 -21.05 19.43 -16.31
C ARG A 186 -20.68 20.68 -17.11
N PHE A 187 -20.62 20.57 -18.44
CA PHE A 187 -20.26 21.70 -19.30
C PHE A 187 -21.45 22.22 -20.11
N TYR A 188 -21.35 23.45 -20.58
CA TYR A 188 -22.34 24.11 -21.41
C TYR A 188 -21.68 24.94 -22.51
N SER A 189 -22.14 24.83 -23.75
CA SER A 189 -21.75 25.70 -24.88
C SER A 189 -22.58 26.98 -24.96
N SER A 190 -23.66 27.08 -24.19
CA SER A 190 -24.49 28.28 -24.06
C SER A 190 -25.08 28.40 -22.66
N LEU A 191 -25.18 29.64 -22.15
CA LEU A 191 -25.78 29.96 -20.85
C LEU A 191 -27.28 30.30 -20.98
N GLY A 192 -28.00 30.23 -19.86
CA GLY A 192 -29.39 30.69 -19.72
C GLY A 192 -30.48 29.61 -19.83
N ASP A 193 -30.22 28.46 -20.46
CA ASP A 193 -31.16 27.33 -20.54
C ASP A 193 -30.46 26.01 -20.21
N TRP A 194 -31.02 25.26 -19.25
CA TRP A 194 -30.50 23.98 -18.80
C TRP A 194 -30.56 22.88 -19.86
N ASN A 195 -31.44 23.01 -20.86
CA ASN A 195 -31.68 21.99 -21.89
C ASN A 195 -31.00 22.29 -23.22
N THR A 196 -30.29 23.42 -23.34
CA THR A 196 -29.66 23.84 -24.59
C THR A 196 -28.15 23.92 -24.40
N GLY A 197 -27.39 23.25 -25.27
CA GLY A 197 -25.93 23.31 -25.27
C GLY A 197 -25.29 22.58 -24.09
N SER A 198 -26.02 21.68 -23.42
CA SER A 198 -25.48 20.88 -22.30
C SER A 198 -24.49 19.84 -22.83
N ILE A 199 -23.37 19.65 -22.15
CA ILE A 199 -22.36 18.65 -22.50
C ILE A 199 -22.06 17.86 -21.23
N GLY A 200 -22.57 16.64 -21.18
CA GLY A 200 -22.63 15.86 -19.94
C GLY A 200 -22.11 14.44 -20.08
N SER A 201 -22.13 13.70 -18.97
CA SER A 201 -21.68 12.30 -18.91
C SER A 201 -22.70 11.30 -19.49
N GLY A 202 -23.88 11.79 -19.89
CA GLY A 202 -25.04 10.98 -20.28
C GLY A 202 -26.22 11.80 -20.77
N MET A 203 -27.16 11.17 -21.46
CA MET A 203 -28.37 11.84 -21.96
C MET A 203 -29.38 12.22 -20.87
N SER A 204 -29.43 11.48 -19.76
CA SER A 204 -30.35 11.76 -18.64
C SER A 204 -29.71 12.66 -17.59
N GLY A 205 -30.47 13.63 -17.08
CA GLY A 205 -30.07 14.51 -15.97
C GLY A 205 -29.74 13.77 -14.67
N ASP A 206 -30.34 12.59 -14.48
CA ASP A 206 -30.12 11.75 -13.30
C ASP A 206 -28.86 10.88 -13.42
N LYS A 207 -28.22 10.83 -14.59
CA LYS A 207 -26.98 10.05 -14.75
C LYS A 207 -25.83 10.80 -14.07
N ILE A 208 -25.26 10.17 -13.05
CA ILE A 208 -24.06 10.65 -12.36
C ILE A 208 -22.95 9.62 -12.58
N VAL A 209 -21.83 10.06 -13.14
CA VAL A 209 -20.60 9.27 -13.22
C VAL A 209 -19.73 9.68 -12.02
N ASN A 210 -19.57 8.75 -11.08
CA ASN A 210 -18.70 8.94 -9.93
C ASN A 210 -17.26 8.56 -10.31
N LEU A 211 -16.35 9.49 -10.09
CA LEU A 211 -14.92 9.36 -10.36
C LEU A 211 -14.15 9.39 -9.04
N ASN A 212 -13.08 8.61 -8.99
CA ASN A 212 -12.15 8.63 -7.86
C ASN A 212 -11.19 9.80 -8.02
N ALA A 213 -10.85 10.45 -6.90
CA ALA A 213 -9.81 11.46 -6.86
C ALA A 213 -8.44 10.77 -6.77
N ASP A 214 -7.94 10.30 -7.92
CA ASP A 214 -6.55 9.83 -8.08
C ASP A 214 -5.76 10.84 -8.93
N THR A 215 -4.45 10.91 -8.72
CA THR A 215 -3.49 11.68 -9.52
C THR A 215 -3.39 11.22 -10.97
N SER A 216 -3.84 10.01 -11.30
CA SER A 216 -3.85 9.49 -12.66
C SER A 216 -4.86 10.23 -13.55
N PRO A 217 -4.46 10.72 -14.74
CA PRO A 217 -5.40 11.28 -15.71
C PRO A 217 -6.50 10.27 -16.05
N THR A 218 -7.76 10.70 -15.95
CA THR A 218 -8.93 9.88 -16.28
C THR A 218 -9.67 10.48 -17.46
N THR A 219 -9.77 9.73 -18.56
CA THR A 219 -10.50 10.14 -19.77
C THR A 219 -11.84 9.44 -19.87
N MET A 220 -12.90 10.19 -20.14
CA MET A 220 -14.28 9.74 -20.23
C MET A 220 -14.92 10.22 -21.53
N THR A 221 -15.93 9.50 -22.01
CA THR A 221 -16.78 9.96 -23.12
C THR A 221 -17.72 11.07 -22.65
N VAL A 222 -17.92 12.09 -23.49
CA VAL A 222 -18.95 13.14 -23.32
C VAL A 222 -20.12 12.91 -24.25
N GLN A 223 -21.29 13.40 -23.85
CA GLN A 223 -22.51 13.36 -24.65
C GLN A 223 -22.92 14.81 -24.96
N PRO A 224 -22.84 15.24 -26.23
CA PRO A 224 -23.47 16.47 -26.68
C PRO A 224 -24.98 16.44 -26.39
N GLU A 225 -25.53 17.55 -25.91
CA GLU A 225 -26.88 17.66 -25.33
C GLU A 225 -27.13 16.73 -24.13
N GLY A 226 -26.06 16.16 -23.57
CA GLY A 226 -26.12 15.29 -22.40
C GLY A 226 -26.32 16.08 -21.12
N GLN A 227 -27.28 15.66 -20.30
CA GLN A 227 -27.58 16.26 -18.99
C GLN A 227 -26.91 15.53 -17.81
N GLY A 228 -26.16 14.45 -18.07
CA GLY A 228 -25.45 13.73 -17.02
C GLY A 228 -24.31 14.54 -16.40
N ASN A 229 -24.01 14.27 -15.13
CA ASN A 229 -22.97 14.97 -14.37
C ASN A 229 -21.76 14.08 -14.15
N TRP A 230 -20.59 14.71 -13.97
CA TRP A 230 -19.44 14.07 -13.34
C TRP A 230 -19.38 14.50 -11.87
N SER A 231 -19.07 13.56 -10.99
CA SER A 231 -19.00 13.76 -9.55
C SER A 231 -17.71 13.13 -9.02
N PHE A 232 -17.06 13.81 -8.07
CA PHE A 232 -15.94 13.26 -7.31
C PHE A 232 -16.38 13.16 -5.84
N PRO A 233 -16.96 12.02 -5.40
CA PRO A 233 -17.60 11.92 -4.08
C PRO A 233 -16.70 12.26 -2.89
N ALA A 234 -15.40 11.99 -3.03
CA ALA A 234 -14.38 12.21 -2.01
C ALA A 234 -13.20 13.02 -2.57
N TRP A 235 -13.46 14.24 -3.03
CA TRP A 235 -12.40 15.15 -3.46
C TRP A 235 -11.67 15.73 -2.25
N PRO A 236 -10.34 15.61 -2.17
CA PRO A 236 -9.58 16.03 -0.99
C PRO A 236 -9.29 17.52 -0.91
N GLY A 237 -9.56 18.26 -1.99
CA GLY A 237 -9.08 19.62 -2.17
C GLY A 237 -7.81 19.65 -3.02
N GLY A 238 -7.64 20.68 -3.83
CA GLY A 238 -6.50 20.78 -4.76
C GLY A 238 -6.89 21.44 -6.08
N THR A 239 -6.07 21.26 -7.10
CA THR A 239 -6.33 21.67 -8.48
C THR A 239 -6.77 20.50 -9.36
N MET A 240 -7.51 20.80 -10.42
CA MET A 240 -7.91 19.84 -11.44
C MET A 240 -7.73 20.47 -12.81
N ASP A 241 -6.83 19.91 -13.61
CA ASP A 241 -6.75 20.24 -15.02
C ASP A 241 -7.84 19.45 -15.77
N ILE A 242 -8.57 20.15 -16.62
CA ILE A 242 -9.68 19.61 -17.39
C ILE A 242 -9.40 19.88 -18.85
N THR A 243 -9.48 18.85 -19.68
CA THR A 243 -9.43 18.96 -21.15
C THR A 243 -10.70 18.38 -21.74
N LEU A 244 -11.53 19.20 -22.38
CA LEU A 244 -12.72 18.79 -23.13
C LEU A 244 -12.41 18.81 -24.62
N ASP A 245 -12.63 17.70 -25.30
CA ASP A 245 -12.43 17.55 -26.74
C ASP A 245 -13.76 17.13 -27.38
N LEU A 246 -14.44 18.10 -28.00
CA LEU A 246 -15.77 17.88 -28.60
C LEU A 246 -15.68 17.10 -29.91
N LYS A 247 -14.53 17.17 -30.61
CA LYS A 247 -14.30 16.41 -31.83
C LYS A 247 -14.18 14.91 -31.52
N ASN A 248 -13.39 14.58 -30.50
CA ASN A 248 -13.19 13.20 -30.04
C ASN A 248 -14.23 12.74 -29.00
N ALA A 249 -15.22 13.58 -28.69
CA ALA A 249 -16.27 13.28 -27.72
C ALA A 249 -15.71 12.83 -26.35
N SER A 250 -14.66 13.50 -25.86
CA SER A 250 -13.98 13.09 -24.64
C SER A 250 -13.73 14.24 -23.68
N VAL A 251 -13.61 13.90 -22.41
CA VAL A 251 -13.13 14.79 -21.36
C VAL A 251 -12.09 14.07 -20.53
N THR A 252 -10.97 14.73 -20.27
CA THR A 252 -9.91 14.25 -19.40
C THR A 252 -9.85 15.11 -18.15
N PHE A 253 -9.82 14.46 -17.00
CA PHE A 253 -9.59 15.07 -15.69
C PHE A 253 -8.20 14.67 -15.20
N THR A 254 -7.38 15.64 -14.81
CA THR A 254 -6.06 15.41 -14.23
C THR A 254 -5.99 16.11 -12.87
N PRO A 255 -6.32 15.40 -11.78
CA PRO A 255 -6.21 15.92 -10.43
C PRO A 255 -4.75 16.22 -10.05
N THR A 256 -4.56 17.32 -9.34
CA THR A 256 -3.30 17.67 -8.67
C THR A 256 -3.65 18.17 -7.28
N PHE A 257 -3.06 17.60 -6.25
CA PHE A 257 -3.38 17.98 -4.87
C PHE A 257 -2.30 18.93 -4.33
N GLU A 258 -2.69 20.09 -3.80
CA GLU A 258 -1.73 20.97 -3.13
C GLU A 258 -1.39 20.36 -1.76
N GLY A 259 -0.20 19.78 -1.66
CA GLY A 259 0.16 18.88 -0.58
C GLY A 259 -0.39 17.48 -0.84
N SER A 260 0.44 16.48 -0.61
CA SER A 260 0.15 15.06 -0.84
C SER A 260 -1.03 14.65 0.06
N TYR A 261 -2.26 14.75 -0.43
CA TYR A 261 -3.41 14.25 0.32
C TYR A 261 -3.36 12.74 0.31
N HIS A 262 -3.02 12.21 1.47
CA HIS A 262 -3.19 10.82 1.80
C HIS A 262 -4.39 10.75 2.73
N GLN A 263 -5.17 9.66 2.65
CA GLN A 263 -6.13 9.41 3.71
C GLN A 263 -5.36 9.46 5.04
N PRO A 264 -5.88 10.10 6.11
CA PRO A 264 -5.14 10.17 7.37
C PRO A 264 -4.88 8.78 7.96
N VAL A 265 -5.71 7.80 7.56
CA VAL A 265 -5.71 6.43 8.04
C VAL A 265 -6.12 5.52 6.88
N ILE A 266 -5.45 4.39 6.73
CA ILE A 266 -6.01 3.19 6.08
C ILE A 266 -6.31 2.16 7.16
N TYR A 267 -6.99 1.08 6.80
CA TYR A 267 -7.45 0.08 7.76
C TYR A 267 -6.84 -1.28 7.48
N MET A 268 -6.60 -2.04 8.53
CA MET A 268 -6.14 -3.41 8.48
C MET A 268 -7.21 -4.31 9.12
N VAL A 269 -7.61 -5.36 8.41
CA VAL A 269 -8.60 -6.35 8.86
C VAL A 269 -7.96 -7.73 8.77
N GLY A 270 -8.16 -8.59 9.76
CA GLY A 270 -7.42 -9.86 9.83
C GLY A 270 -7.81 -10.75 11.01
N SER A 271 -6.98 -11.75 11.30
CA SER A 271 -7.23 -12.74 12.36
C SER A 271 -7.43 -12.17 13.77
N PHE A 272 -7.00 -10.93 14.01
CA PHE A 272 -7.25 -10.19 15.25
C PHE A 272 -8.66 -9.54 15.29
N ASN A 273 -9.26 -9.24 14.13
CA ASN A 273 -10.64 -8.78 13.99
C ASN A 273 -11.10 -8.87 12.51
N TRP A 274 -12.00 -9.79 12.19
CA TRP A 274 -12.60 -9.97 10.85
C TRP A 274 -13.93 -9.21 10.68
N ASP A 275 -13.98 -7.96 11.12
CA ASP A 275 -15.13 -7.06 10.92
C ASP A 275 -14.75 -5.93 9.96
N ILE A 276 -15.25 -5.98 8.73
CA ILE A 276 -15.01 -4.97 7.69
C ILE A 276 -15.58 -3.58 8.03
N ASN A 277 -16.44 -3.48 9.03
CA ASN A 277 -16.95 -2.19 9.51
C ASN A 277 -16.10 -1.61 10.64
N ASN A 278 -15.11 -2.36 11.14
CA ASN A 278 -14.32 -2.01 12.31
C ASN A 278 -12.86 -2.48 12.17
N GLY A 279 -12.18 -2.06 11.11
CA GLY A 279 -10.77 -2.37 10.88
C GLY A 279 -9.83 -1.60 11.81
N THR A 280 -8.67 -2.19 12.09
CA THR A 280 -7.60 -1.55 12.87
C THR A 280 -6.96 -0.42 12.07
N PRO A 281 -6.90 0.82 12.61
CA PRO A 281 -6.24 1.93 11.95
C PRO A 281 -4.74 1.70 11.69
N VAL A 282 -4.29 2.11 10.50
CA VAL A 282 -2.89 2.26 10.10
C VAL A 282 -2.70 3.72 9.74
N GLU A 283 -1.94 4.44 10.56
CA GLU A 283 -1.89 5.89 10.53
C GLU A 283 -0.88 6.40 9.51
N TYR A 284 -1.22 7.49 8.83
CA TYR A 284 -0.32 8.17 7.92
C TYR A 284 0.91 8.73 8.66
N LEU A 285 2.10 8.54 8.08
CA LEU A 285 3.35 9.11 8.56
C LEU A 285 3.74 10.32 7.68
N PRO A 286 3.35 11.55 8.05
CA PRO A 286 3.88 12.73 7.38
C PRO A 286 5.39 12.81 7.66
N ASN A 287 6.20 13.03 6.63
CA ASN A 287 7.67 13.26 6.63
C ASN A 287 8.58 12.12 6.13
N GLU A 288 8.06 11.03 5.57
CA GLU A 288 8.89 10.13 4.76
C GLU A 288 9.13 10.75 3.37
N ALA A 289 10.32 10.54 2.79
CA ALA A 289 10.65 11.05 1.46
C ALA A 289 9.75 10.48 0.35
N ASP A 290 9.12 9.33 0.63
CA ASP A 290 8.08 8.72 -0.17
C ASP A 290 6.69 9.16 0.33
N GLU A 291 5.88 9.68 -0.58
CA GLU A 291 4.49 10.05 -0.35
C GLU A 291 3.63 8.79 -0.08
N ALA A 292 2.56 8.89 0.72
CA ALA A 292 1.60 7.81 1.06
C ALA A 292 2.11 6.64 1.92
N VAL A 293 2.98 6.90 2.89
CA VAL A 293 3.44 5.91 3.87
C VAL A 293 2.54 5.89 5.11
N TYR A 294 2.09 4.71 5.49
CA TYR A 294 1.26 4.45 6.66
C TYR A 294 1.95 3.46 7.58
N ARG A 295 1.81 3.61 8.89
CA ARG A 295 2.40 2.67 9.87
C ARG A 295 1.43 2.36 11.00
N THR A 296 1.52 1.13 11.49
CA THR A 296 0.91 0.73 12.75
C THR A 296 1.80 -0.28 13.47
N GLN A 297 1.58 -0.43 14.77
CA GLN A 297 2.13 -1.52 15.56
C GLN A 297 0.98 -2.22 16.28
N THR A 298 0.85 -3.53 16.08
CA THR A 298 -0.22 -4.30 16.72
C THR A 298 0.20 -5.73 16.98
N ASN A 299 -0.50 -6.39 17.90
CA ASN A 299 -0.37 -7.83 18.10
C ASN A 299 -1.04 -8.59 16.97
N ILE A 300 -0.28 -9.48 16.33
CA ILE A 300 -0.76 -10.43 15.34
C ILE A 300 -0.79 -11.81 16.00
N PRO A 301 -1.93 -12.50 16.05
CA PRO A 301 -2.03 -13.85 16.61
C PRO A 301 -1.15 -14.87 15.86
N ALA A 302 -0.86 -16.01 16.50
CA ALA A 302 -0.14 -17.10 15.86
C ALA A 302 -0.87 -17.57 14.58
N GLY A 303 -0.13 -17.85 13.50
CA GLY A 303 -0.71 -18.18 12.19
C GLY A 303 -1.46 -17.01 11.52
N GLY A 304 -1.24 -15.77 11.97
CA GLY A 304 -2.06 -14.62 11.63
C GLY A 304 -2.23 -14.35 10.13
N MET A 305 -3.40 -13.83 9.77
CA MET A 305 -3.74 -13.41 8.41
C MET A 305 -4.28 -11.98 8.43
N LEU A 306 -4.04 -11.21 7.38
CA LEU A 306 -4.50 -9.83 7.29
C LEU A 306 -4.62 -9.32 5.84
N ARG A 307 -5.33 -8.19 5.69
CA ARG A 307 -5.47 -7.41 4.46
C ARG A 307 -5.65 -5.91 4.78
N PHE A 308 -5.31 -5.03 3.84
CA PHE A 308 -5.49 -3.58 3.99
C PHE A 308 -6.65 -3.04 3.16
N TYR A 309 -7.26 -1.96 3.66
CA TYR A 309 -8.39 -1.28 3.03
C TYR A 309 -8.23 0.24 3.13
N THR A 310 -8.52 0.94 2.04
CA THR A 310 -8.62 2.41 2.02
C THR A 310 -10.03 2.90 2.40
N GLU A 311 -10.98 2.00 2.58
CA GLU A 311 -12.30 2.33 3.12
C GLU A 311 -12.93 1.10 3.79
N LEU A 312 -13.80 1.32 4.77
CA LEU A 312 -14.50 0.26 5.49
C LEU A 312 -15.91 0.02 4.91
N GLY A 313 -16.48 -1.15 5.21
CA GLY A 313 -17.88 -1.50 4.92
C GLY A 313 -18.11 -2.38 3.69
N ASP A 314 -17.14 -2.51 2.79
CA ASP A 314 -17.21 -3.36 1.60
C ASP A 314 -15.91 -4.14 1.42
N TRP A 315 -16.00 -5.46 1.26
CA TRP A 315 -14.85 -6.36 1.15
C TRP A 315 -14.09 -6.21 -0.18
N ASP A 316 -14.74 -5.68 -1.21
CA ASP A 316 -14.15 -5.58 -2.54
C ASP A 316 -13.58 -4.19 -2.81
N LYS A 317 -14.09 -3.15 -2.13
CA LYS A 317 -13.67 -1.78 -2.38
C LYS A 317 -12.44 -1.39 -1.58
N GLY A 318 -11.52 -0.70 -2.24
CA GLY A 318 -10.32 -0.18 -1.61
C GLY A 318 -9.40 -1.25 -1.01
N SER A 319 -9.61 -2.54 -1.36
CA SER A 319 -8.92 -3.72 -0.82
C SER A 319 -7.56 -3.93 -1.47
N TYR A 320 -6.56 -4.24 -0.66
CA TYR A 320 -5.18 -4.47 -1.08
C TYR A 320 -4.59 -5.75 -0.49
N GLY A 321 -4.01 -6.60 -1.33
CA GLY A 321 -3.43 -7.90 -0.98
C GLY A 321 -2.06 -8.17 -1.63
N PRO A 322 -1.40 -9.29 -1.29
CA PRO A 322 -0.05 -9.63 -1.74
C PRO A 322 0.06 -10.12 -3.20
N ALA A 323 -1.05 -10.47 -3.83
CA ALA A 323 -1.08 -11.07 -5.16
C ALA A 323 -2.33 -10.65 -5.91
N VAL A 324 -2.28 -10.69 -7.25
CA VAL A 324 -3.44 -10.45 -8.13
C VAL A 324 -4.33 -11.70 -8.17
N SER A 325 -4.83 -12.12 -7.00
CA SER A 325 -5.65 -13.31 -6.82
C SER A 325 -6.63 -13.09 -5.66
N GLU A 326 -7.52 -14.07 -5.45
CA GLU A 326 -8.38 -14.15 -4.26
C GLU A 326 -7.85 -15.15 -3.22
N ALA A 327 -6.74 -15.83 -3.51
CA ALA A 327 -6.19 -16.86 -2.64
C ALA A 327 -5.21 -16.26 -1.62
N ASP A 328 -5.24 -16.78 -0.40
CA ASP A 328 -4.28 -16.42 0.64
C ASP A 328 -2.86 -16.77 0.19
N THR A 329 -1.94 -15.83 0.38
CA THR A 329 -0.53 -16.02 0.01
C THR A 329 0.29 -16.20 1.29
N PRO A 330 0.91 -17.37 1.50
CA PRO A 330 1.72 -17.64 2.69
C PRO A 330 3.08 -16.94 2.61
N PHE A 331 3.51 -16.36 3.73
CA PHE A 331 4.80 -15.73 3.93
C PHE A 331 5.42 -16.14 5.27
N THR A 332 6.74 -16.12 5.32
CA THR A 332 7.51 -16.31 6.55
C THR A 332 8.32 -15.04 6.81
N ILE A 333 8.26 -14.51 8.04
CA ILE A 333 9.14 -13.40 8.44
C ILE A 333 10.55 -13.99 8.57
N PRO A 334 11.55 -13.50 7.82
CA PRO A 334 12.90 -14.04 7.87
C PRO A 334 13.56 -13.74 9.23
N ASP A 335 14.64 -14.46 9.55
CA ASP A 335 15.42 -14.27 10.79
C ASP A 335 16.01 -12.85 10.93
N SER A 336 16.13 -12.11 9.82
CA SER A 336 16.49 -10.68 9.83
C SER A 336 15.42 -9.80 10.50
N GLY A 337 14.23 -10.34 10.77
CA GLY A 337 13.14 -9.67 11.46
C GLY A 337 12.24 -8.83 10.56
N GLU A 338 12.51 -8.73 9.27
CA GLU A 338 11.80 -7.84 8.34
C GLU A 338 11.53 -8.52 6.99
N LEU A 339 10.27 -8.46 6.56
CA LEU A 339 9.78 -8.93 5.27
C LEU A 339 9.20 -7.74 4.49
N VAL A 340 9.56 -7.59 3.23
CA VAL A 340 8.96 -6.60 2.31
C VAL A 340 8.27 -7.35 1.17
N THR A 341 7.03 -6.97 0.88
CA THR A 341 6.19 -7.59 -0.16
C THR A 341 5.62 -6.54 -1.10
N GLU A 342 5.37 -6.93 -2.35
CA GLU A 342 4.55 -6.15 -3.29
C GLU A 342 3.07 -6.23 -2.89
N MET A 343 2.29 -5.23 -3.30
CA MET A 343 0.89 -5.08 -2.96
C MET A 343 0.07 -4.71 -4.20
N TYR A 344 -1.10 -5.34 -4.34
CA TYR A 344 -2.01 -5.17 -5.46
C TYR A 344 -3.41 -4.88 -4.97
N GLN A 345 -4.23 -4.19 -5.75
CA GLN A 345 -5.67 -4.14 -5.50
C GLN A 345 -6.25 -5.54 -5.73
N SER A 346 -6.54 -6.25 -4.66
CA SER A 346 -6.95 -7.66 -4.74
C SER A 346 -7.65 -8.14 -3.49
N LYS A 347 -8.11 -9.39 -3.55
CA LYS A 347 -8.77 -10.09 -2.45
C LYS A 347 -7.88 -11.17 -1.82
N ALA A 348 -6.58 -11.17 -2.08
CA ALA A 348 -5.66 -12.07 -1.42
C ALA A 348 -5.35 -11.56 0.00
N ASN A 349 -5.18 -12.47 0.96
CA ASN A 349 -4.65 -12.12 2.28
C ASN A 349 -3.16 -12.42 2.36
N TRP A 350 -2.42 -11.62 3.14
CA TRP A 350 -1.16 -12.10 3.69
C TRP A 350 -1.46 -13.15 4.75
N SER A 351 -0.80 -14.29 4.68
CA SER A 351 -0.92 -15.38 5.66
C SER A 351 0.46 -15.71 6.22
N PHE A 352 0.59 -15.79 7.55
CA PHE A 352 1.85 -16.06 8.24
C PHE A 352 1.76 -17.36 9.05
N PRO A 353 1.75 -18.54 8.39
CA PRO A 353 1.47 -19.81 9.07
C PRO A 353 2.50 -20.17 10.16
N ASP A 354 3.77 -19.76 9.99
CA ASP A 354 4.86 -20.04 10.93
C ASP A 354 5.00 -18.98 12.03
N TRP A 355 4.21 -17.90 11.98
CA TRP A 355 4.25 -16.84 12.97
C TRP A 355 3.73 -17.36 14.31
N GLN A 356 4.54 -17.23 15.37
CA GLN A 356 4.21 -17.73 16.71
C GLN A 356 3.31 -16.78 17.52
N GLY A 357 2.91 -15.66 16.93
CA GLY A 357 2.20 -14.59 17.62
C GLY A 357 3.15 -13.53 18.18
N GLY A 358 2.64 -12.31 18.36
CA GLY A 358 3.38 -11.21 18.96
C GLY A 358 3.19 -9.87 18.25
N LYS A 359 3.94 -8.86 18.67
CA LYS A 359 3.85 -7.50 18.13
C LYS A 359 4.57 -7.41 16.79
N MET A 360 3.93 -6.75 15.83
CA MET A 360 4.48 -6.50 14.50
C MET A 360 4.37 -5.02 14.18
N GLU A 361 5.45 -4.43 13.68
CA GLU A 361 5.39 -3.14 13.01
C GLU A 361 5.08 -3.38 11.54
N ILE A 362 4.05 -2.68 11.06
CA ILE A 362 3.54 -2.84 9.70
C ILE A 362 3.61 -1.47 9.04
N THR A 363 4.29 -1.41 7.90
CA THR A 363 4.38 -0.19 7.08
C THR A 363 3.79 -0.45 5.71
N VAL A 364 2.91 0.41 5.24
CA VAL A 364 2.27 0.32 3.92
C VAL A 364 2.62 1.57 3.13
N ASN A 365 3.13 1.40 1.92
CA ASN A 365 3.35 2.49 0.99
C ASN A 365 2.42 2.31 -0.21
N LEU A 366 1.41 3.16 -0.33
CA LEU A 366 0.44 3.09 -1.42
C LEU A 366 1.03 3.57 -2.75
N THR A 367 2.06 4.42 -2.72
CA THR A 367 2.73 4.96 -3.92
C THR A 367 3.62 3.91 -4.56
N THR A 368 4.53 3.30 -3.77
CA THR A 368 5.42 2.25 -4.27
C THR A 368 4.77 0.88 -4.32
N ARG A 369 3.52 0.75 -3.84
CA ARG A 369 2.77 -0.51 -3.76
C ARG A 369 3.49 -1.61 -2.97
N LYS A 370 3.99 -1.25 -1.78
CA LYS A 370 4.71 -2.20 -0.91
C LYS A 370 4.12 -2.25 0.49
N ALA A 371 4.18 -3.44 1.09
CA ALA A 371 3.91 -3.66 2.51
C ALA A 371 5.13 -4.29 3.17
N THR A 372 5.57 -3.70 4.27
CA THR A 372 6.68 -4.16 5.11
C THR A 372 6.12 -4.68 6.43
N PHE A 373 6.54 -5.87 6.80
CA PHE A 373 6.19 -6.56 8.04
C PHE A 373 7.47 -6.79 8.83
N LYS A 374 7.61 -6.08 9.94
CA LYS A 374 8.75 -6.21 10.83
C LYS A 374 8.29 -6.86 12.12
N SER A 375 8.78 -8.06 12.36
CA SER A 375 8.66 -8.69 13.67
C SER A 375 9.33 -7.80 14.68
N LEU A 376 8.55 -7.24 15.59
CA LEU A 376 9.08 -6.73 16.83
C LEU A 376 9.19 -7.98 17.71
N VAL A 377 10.28 -8.74 17.52
CA VAL A 377 10.69 -9.76 18.50
C VAL A 377 10.56 -9.07 19.83
N THR A 378 9.62 -9.55 20.64
CA THR A 378 8.97 -8.74 21.66
C THR A 378 10.02 -7.96 22.42
N ASP A 379 9.96 -6.63 22.35
CA ASP A 379 10.90 -5.71 23.02
C ASP A 379 10.84 -5.86 24.55
N ALA A 380 10.22 -6.94 25.04
CA ALA A 380 10.04 -7.31 26.41
C ALA A 380 9.72 -8.81 26.55
N LEU A 381 9.95 -9.34 27.74
CA LEU A 381 9.32 -10.57 28.24
C LEU A 381 8.39 -10.20 29.40
N TYR A 382 7.28 -10.91 29.55
CA TYR A 382 6.31 -10.63 30.61
C TYR A 382 6.40 -11.70 31.70
N LEU A 383 6.58 -11.30 32.95
CA LEU A 383 6.50 -12.18 34.12
C LEU A 383 5.03 -12.38 34.46
N VAL A 384 4.55 -13.62 34.29
CA VAL A 384 3.17 -14.01 34.61
C VAL A 384 3.21 -15.05 35.71
N GLY A 385 2.56 -14.75 36.84
CA GLY A 385 2.44 -15.70 37.94
C GLY A 385 1.74 -15.10 39.15
N SER A 386 1.98 -15.73 40.30
CA SER A 386 1.44 -15.27 41.59
C SER A 386 1.74 -13.80 41.95
N PRO A 387 2.91 -13.18 41.59
CA PRO A 387 3.16 -11.79 41.97
C PRO A 387 2.16 -10.78 41.38
N GLN A 388 1.63 -11.09 40.19
CA GLN A 388 0.64 -10.26 39.50
C GLN A 388 -0.76 -10.89 39.46
N GLY A 389 -0.97 -12.04 40.12
CA GLY A 389 -2.28 -12.70 40.20
C GLY A 389 -2.69 -13.51 38.96
N TRP A 390 -1.73 -14.01 38.16
CA TRP A 390 -1.99 -14.83 36.97
C TRP A 390 -2.83 -14.13 35.86
N ASP A 391 -2.73 -12.82 35.73
CA ASP A 391 -3.39 -12.08 34.65
C ASP A 391 -2.56 -12.11 33.35
N ILE A 392 -2.92 -12.97 32.40
CA ILE A 392 -2.24 -13.02 31.09
C ILE A 392 -2.79 -12.01 30.08
N MET A 393 -3.87 -11.29 30.41
CA MET A 393 -4.57 -10.46 29.44
C MET A 393 -4.05 -9.01 29.45
N THR A 394 -3.52 -8.56 30.58
CA THR A 394 -3.15 -7.16 30.80
C THR A 394 -1.65 -6.95 30.67
N GLU A 395 -1.26 -5.97 29.85
CA GLU A 395 0.12 -5.49 29.83
C GLU A 395 0.36 -4.59 31.06
N ASP A 396 1.21 -5.05 31.97
CA ASP A 396 1.67 -4.28 33.12
C ASP A 396 3.19 -4.11 33.05
N ALA A 397 3.61 -2.87 32.79
CA ALA A 397 5.03 -2.50 32.71
C ALA A 397 5.82 -2.84 33.99
N THR A 398 5.15 -2.99 35.14
CA THR A 398 5.80 -3.39 36.40
C THR A 398 6.26 -4.85 36.40
N TRP A 399 5.68 -5.71 35.56
CA TRP A 399 5.99 -7.14 35.43
C TRP A 399 6.68 -7.46 34.10
N THR A 400 7.38 -6.48 33.55
CA THR A 400 7.99 -6.57 32.22
C THR A 400 9.52 -6.53 32.32
N LEU A 401 10.19 -7.49 31.69
CA LEU A 401 11.64 -7.52 31.48
C LEU A 401 11.95 -6.86 30.15
N TRP A 402 12.92 -5.95 30.11
CA TRP A 402 13.31 -5.22 28.90
C TRP A 402 14.67 -5.68 28.39
N PRO A 403 14.96 -5.59 27.07
CA PRO A 403 16.25 -5.88 26.50
C PRO A 403 17.38 -5.16 27.25
N ASP A 404 18.43 -5.89 27.60
CA ASP A 404 19.64 -5.28 28.13
C ASP A 404 20.47 -4.70 26.96
N GLU A 405 20.45 -3.37 26.83
CA GLU A 405 21.17 -2.65 25.77
C GLU A 405 22.69 -2.87 25.80
N ASN A 406 23.25 -3.34 26.92
CA ASN A 406 24.68 -3.59 27.07
C ASN A 406 25.07 -5.04 26.79
N ALA A 407 24.09 -5.94 26.66
CA ALA A 407 24.34 -7.35 26.37
C ALA A 407 24.48 -7.59 24.86
N SER A 408 25.39 -8.49 24.48
CA SER A 408 25.38 -9.04 23.13
C SER A 408 24.34 -10.16 23.05
N GLY A 409 23.31 -10.01 22.21
CA GLY A 409 22.30 -11.05 21.98
C GLY A 409 20.94 -10.73 22.59
N LYS A 410 20.09 -11.73 22.73
CA LYS A 410 18.69 -11.62 23.20
C LYS A 410 18.58 -11.78 24.72
N VAL A 411 19.16 -10.83 25.45
CA VAL A 411 19.12 -10.79 26.92
C VAL A 411 18.09 -9.78 27.40
N TYR A 412 17.22 -10.18 28.33
CA TYR A 412 16.16 -9.37 28.91
C TYR A 412 16.34 -9.29 30.41
N THR A 413 16.28 -8.09 30.98
CA THR A 413 16.49 -7.86 32.42
C THR A 413 15.34 -7.08 33.04
N GLY A 414 15.10 -7.34 34.32
CA GLY A 414 14.13 -6.60 35.12
C GLY A 414 14.43 -6.72 36.61
N THR A 415 13.99 -5.74 37.39
CA THR A 415 14.04 -5.79 38.86
C THR A 415 12.63 -5.68 39.39
N PHE A 416 12.21 -6.66 40.17
CA PHE A 416 10.82 -6.83 40.59
C PHE A 416 10.72 -6.99 42.10
N ASP A 417 9.72 -6.36 42.72
CA ASP A 417 9.39 -6.62 44.12
C ASP A 417 8.60 -7.94 44.21
N ILE A 418 9.33 -9.04 44.41
CA ILE A 418 8.77 -10.40 44.41
C ILE A 418 8.25 -10.73 45.81
N PRO A 419 6.96 -11.14 45.98
CA PRO A 419 6.43 -11.54 47.27
C PRO A 419 7.01 -12.89 47.75
N ALA A 420 6.81 -13.21 49.03
CA ALA A 420 7.18 -14.52 49.56
C ALA A 420 6.37 -15.64 48.88
N ASP A 421 6.95 -16.85 48.80
CA ASP A 421 6.34 -18.03 48.18
C ASP A 421 5.89 -17.82 46.71
N ALA A 422 6.57 -16.91 46.00
CA ALA A 422 6.25 -16.62 44.61
C ALA A 422 6.53 -17.82 43.70
N TYR A 423 5.66 -17.98 42.71
CA TYR A 423 5.87 -18.84 41.55
C TYR A 423 5.34 -18.16 40.30
N PHE A 424 6.13 -18.23 39.23
CA PHE A 424 5.87 -17.53 37.95
C PHE A 424 6.64 -18.17 36.79
N ARG A 425 6.29 -17.75 35.57
CA ARG A 425 6.99 -18.05 34.32
C ARG A 425 6.97 -16.82 33.42
N PHE A 426 7.66 -16.87 32.27
CA PHE A 426 7.73 -15.75 31.35
C PHE A 426 6.91 -16.00 30.08
N TYR A 427 6.55 -14.92 29.41
CA TYR A 427 5.82 -14.96 28.16
C TYR A 427 6.45 -14.04 27.14
N ARG A 428 6.54 -14.51 25.89
CA ARG A 428 6.85 -13.68 24.73
C ARG A 428 5.64 -12.83 24.32
N SER A 429 4.43 -13.28 24.59
CA SER A 429 3.21 -12.52 24.28
C SER A 429 2.11 -12.77 25.30
N LEU A 430 1.25 -11.77 25.49
CA LEU A 430 0.09 -11.82 26.38
C LEU A 430 -1.16 -12.29 25.60
N GLY A 431 -2.15 -12.82 26.31
CA GLY A 431 -3.48 -13.20 25.79
C GLY A 431 -3.81 -14.70 25.83
N ASP A 432 -2.84 -15.60 25.63
CA ASP A 432 -3.06 -17.05 25.67
C ASP A 432 -1.96 -17.79 26.45
N PHE A 433 -2.37 -18.57 27.46
CA PHE A 433 -1.44 -19.33 28.31
C PHE A 433 -0.63 -20.38 27.56
N ASN A 434 -1.10 -20.84 26.40
CA ASN A 434 -0.46 -21.90 25.62
C ASN A 434 0.49 -21.36 24.55
N THR A 435 0.56 -20.03 24.37
CA THR A 435 1.32 -19.40 23.29
C THR A 435 2.50 -18.63 23.87
N GLY A 436 3.72 -18.87 23.36
CA GLY A 436 4.91 -18.10 23.74
C GLY A 436 5.36 -18.22 25.19
N SER A 437 4.95 -19.28 25.91
CA SER A 437 5.34 -19.53 27.31
C SER A 437 6.80 -20.00 27.43
N LEU A 438 7.52 -19.42 28.38
CA LEU A 438 8.90 -19.73 28.73
C LEU A 438 8.96 -20.12 30.20
N GLY A 439 9.23 -21.39 30.46
CA GLY A 439 9.15 -22.00 31.78
C GLY A 439 10.42 -22.76 32.18
N ALA A 440 10.39 -23.25 33.41
CA ALA A 440 11.43 -24.12 33.95
C ALA A 440 11.37 -25.54 33.35
N ARG A 441 10.17 -26.02 33.00
CA ARG A 441 9.92 -27.35 32.43
C ARG A 441 8.84 -27.29 31.35
N ILE A 442 8.77 -28.33 30.53
CA ILE A 442 7.81 -28.40 29.41
C ILE A 442 6.37 -28.52 29.94
N ALA A 443 6.12 -29.46 30.87
CA ALA A 443 4.79 -29.77 31.35
C ALA A 443 4.30 -28.76 32.39
N ASP A 444 3.01 -28.40 32.31
CA ASP A 444 2.36 -27.57 33.33
C ASP A 444 2.29 -28.31 34.67
N GLY A 445 2.51 -27.58 35.76
CA GLY A 445 2.61 -28.12 37.11
C GLY A 445 3.92 -28.85 37.46
N ASP A 446 4.81 -29.10 36.49
CA ASP A 446 6.17 -29.58 36.74
C ASP A 446 7.08 -28.38 37.08
N ASN A 447 6.91 -27.85 38.29
CA ASN A 447 7.57 -26.62 38.72
C ASN A 447 8.96 -26.90 39.31
N GLU A 448 9.93 -26.05 38.99
CA GLU A 448 11.28 -26.11 39.55
C GLU A 448 11.38 -25.26 40.82
N ILE A 449 11.88 -25.87 41.90
CA ILE A 449 12.18 -25.15 43.14
C ILE A 449 13.54 -24.47 43.01
N ILE A 450 13.56 -23.16 43.25
CA ILE A 450 14.78 -22.36 43.28
C ILE A 450 15.17 -22.05 44.72
N GLU A 451 16.42 -22.39 45.05
CA GLU A 451 17.06 -22.07 46.32
C GLU A 451 18.40 -21.39 46.08
N PHE A 452 18.62 -20.22 46.71
CA PHE A 452 19.87 -19.48 46.57
C PHE A 452 21.03 -20.13 47.34
N GLN A 453 20.76 -20.91 48.40
CA GLN A 453 21.75 -21.61 49.22
C GLN A 453 22.93 -20.72 49.69
N GLY A 454 22.67 -19.42 49.92
CA GLY A 454 23.68 -18.44 50.31
C GLY A 454 24.52 -17.87 49.16
N ALA A 455 24.26 -18.27 47.91
CA ALA A 455 24.80 -17.61 46.73
C ALA A 455 24.00 -16.34 46.39
N PRO A 456 24.65 -15.31 45.83
CA PRO A 456 23.96 -14.07 45.44
C PRO A 456 23.07 -14.25 44.20
N SER A 457 23.27 -15.32 43.42
CA SER A 457 22.51 -15.58 42.20
C SER A 457 22.42 -17.06 41.88
N VAL A 458 21.34 -17.47 41.22
CA VAL A 458 21.12 -18.83 40.69
C VAL A 458 20.78 -18.73 39.20
N THR A 459 21.42 -19.54 38.37
CA THR A 459 21.11 -19.65 36.93
C THR A 459 20.53 -21.02 36.63
N THR A 460 19.41 -21.07 35.91
CA THR A 460 18.74 -22.32 35.49
C THR A 460 18.40 -22.30 34.01
N PRO A 461 18.17 -23.48 33.38
CA PRO A 461 17.67 -23.55 32.01
C PRO A 461 16.29 -22.92 31.85
N VAL A 462 16.01 -22.43 30.64
CA VAL A 462 14.68 -22.02 30.16
C VAL A 462 14.26 -23.00 29.07
N VAL A 463 12.99 -23.38 29.06
CA VAL A 463 12.38 -24.16 27.97
C VAL A 463 11.09 -23.52 27.49
N GLU A 464 10.71 -23.78 26.26
CA GLU A 464 9.37 -23.46 25.77
C GLU A 464 8.37 -24.39 26.45
N GLY A 465 7.68 -23.89 27.48
CA GLY A 465 7.00 -24.75 28.42
C GLY A 465 6.22 -24.00 29.49
N ALA A 466 5.35 -24.76 30.17
CA ALA A 466 4.44 -24.24 31.17
C ALA A 466 4.91 -24.47 32.63
N GLY A 467 5.97 -25.24 32.87
CA GLY A 467 6.50 -25.41 34.23
C GLY A 467 7.01 -24.08 34.81
N CYS A 468 6.65 -23.77 36.05
CA CYS A 468 7.03 -22.50 36.70
C CYS A 468 8.34 -22.63 37.48
N TRP A 469 8.99 -21.50 37.74
CA TRP A 469 9.94 -21.38 38.84
C TRP A 469 9.19 -21.07 40.13
N ASN A 470 9.55 -21.76 41.21
CA ASN A 470 8.94 -21.63 42.53
C ASN A 470 10.00 -21.25 43.57
N PHE A 471 9.71 -20.24 44.39
CA PHE A 471 10.64 -19.61 45.32
C PHE A 471 10.15 -19.73 46.78
N PRO A 472 10.06 -20.96 47.34
CA PRO A 472 9.49 -21.19 48.67
C PRO A 472 10.35 -20.68 49.83
N THR A 473 11.60 -20.26 49.55
CA THR A 473 12.53 -19.72 50.55
C THR A 473 12.79 -18.22 50.38
N TRP A 474 12.17 -17.60 49.37
CA TRP A 474 12.26 -16.15 49.18
C TRP A 474 11.38 -15.44 50.19
N ALA A 475 11.97 -14.59 51.03
CA ALA A 475 11.24 -13.93 52.11
C ALA A 475 10.34 -12.78 51.66
N SER A 476 10.48 -12.33 50.41
CA SER A 476 9.97 -11.10 49.76
C SER A 476 11.06 -10.04 49.49
N GLY A 477 10.80 -9.16 48.53
CA GLY A 477 11.65 -8.01 48.19
C GLY A 477 12.14 -8.03 46.74
N ASN A 478 13.02 -7.10 46.42
CA ASN A 478 13.55 -6.92 45.07
C ASN A 478 14.37 -8.14 44.62
N MET A 479 14.02 -8.71 43.46
CA MET A 479 14.79 -9.72 42.75
C MET A 479 15.19 -9.17 41.38
N ILE A 480 16.46 -9.31 41.02
CA ILE A 480 16.93 -8.99 39.67
C ILE A 480 16.86 -10.28 38.84
N ILE A 481 16.19 -10.21 37.69
CA ILE A 481 15.98 -11.34 36.79
C ILE A 481 16.61 -11.00 35.45
N SER A 482 17.39 -11.95 34.90
CA SER A 482 18.00 -11.85 33.57
C SER A 482 17.69 -13.11 32.77
N VAL A 483 16.99 -12.99 31.65
CA VAL A 483 16.67 -14.11 30.74
C VAL A 483 17.50 -13.97 29.47
N ASP A 484 18.28 -15.00 29.14
CA ASP A 484 19.07 -15.07 27.91
C ASP A 484 18.43 -16.10 26.97
N LEU A 485 17.81 -15.61 25.89
CA LEU A 485 17.13 -16.45 24.92
C LEU A 485 18.06 -17.07 23.88
N ASP A 486 19.31 -16.61 23.77
CA ASP A 486 20.29 -17.22 22.87
C ASP A 486 20.90 -18.46 23.54
N ASN A 487 21.17 -18.37 24.85
CA ASN A 487 21.67 -19.50 25.65
C ASN A 487 20.55 -20.33 26.31
N MET A 488 19.29 -19.89 26.23
CA MET A 488 18.13 -20.50 26.87
C MET A 488 18.33 -20.69 28.38
N THR A 489 18.68 -19.61 29.08
CA THR A 489 18.87 -19.60 30.53
C THR A 489 18.17 -18.41 31.20
N VAL A 490 17.93 -18.53 32.50
CA VAL A 490 17.48 -17.43 33.36
C VAL A 490 18.34 -17.38 34.62
N THR A 491 18.72 -16.18 35.02
CA THR A 491 19.44 -15.90 36.26
C THR A 491 18.57 -15.07 37.18
N PHE A 492 18.40 -15.54 38.42
CA PHE A 492 17.75 -14.84 39.52
C PHE A 492 18.83 -14.36 40.49
N THR A 493 18.81 -13.09 40.88
CA THR A 493 19.84 -12.48 41.76
C THR A 493 19.19 -11.80 42.94
N ASP A 494 19.72 -12.07 44.14
CA ASP A 494 19.39 -11.38 45.38
C ASP A 494 20.30 -10.15 45.53
N PRO A 495 19.77 -8.92 45.41
CA PRO A 495 20.56 -7.71 45.54
C PRO A 495 21.08 -7.50 46.98
N VAL A 496 20.48 -8.11 48.00
CA VAL A 496 20.85 -7.94 49.42
C VAL A 496 22.03 -8.83 49.80
N ALA A 497 22.10 -10.05 49.27
CA ALA A 497 23.25 -10.96 49.43
C ALA A 497 24.56 -10.40 48.81
N SER A 498 24.46 -9.33 48.02
CA SER A 498 25.59 -8.58 47.44
C SER A 498 26.14 -7.51 48.39
N SER A 499 25.47 -7.24 49.51
CA SER A 499 25.89 -6.25 50.51
C SER A 499 26.63 -6.94 51.67
N VAL A 500 27.75 -6.35 52.11
CA VAL A 500 28.53 -6.87 53.23
C VAL A 500 27.76 -6.59 54.52
N ASP A 501 27.11 -7.60 55.07
CA ASP A 501 26.31 -7.45 56.29
C ASP A 501 27.14 -7.09 57.54
N GLU A 502 28.43 -7.48 57.62
CA GLU A 502 29.30 -7.03 58.71
C GLU A 502 30.80 -7.29 58.41
N VAL A 503 31.66 -6.30 58.62
CA VAL A 503 33.13 -6.49 58.74
C VAL A 503 33.51 -6.38 60.21
N THR A 504 33.68 -7.50 60.90
CA THR A 504 34.29 -7.52 62.24
C THR A 504 35.81 -7.45 62.12
N ILE A 505 36.41 -6.32 62.53
CA ILE A 505 37.87 -6.18 62.62
C ILE A 505 38.30 -6.32 64.08
N SER A 506 39.17 -7.30 64.34
CA SER A 506 39.85 -7.48 65.62
C SER A 506 41.00 -6.45 65.79
N ALA A 507 40.93 -5.72 66.91
CA ALA A 507 41.94 -4.95 67.65
C ALA A 507 43.19 -4.36 66.95
N GLY A 508 43.39 -3.04 67.09
CA GLY A 508 44.68 -2.37 66.93
C GLY A 508 44.61 -0.84 67.00
N ASP A 509 44.52 -0.28 68.21
CA ASP A 509 44.53 1.17 68.49
C ASP A 509 45.80 1.87 67.96
N THR A 510 45.65 2.68 66.93
CA THR A 510 46.52 3.84 66.68
C THR A 510 45.65 5.03 66.26
N ALA A 511 45.85 6.16 66.93
CA ALA A 511 45.07 7.36 66.67
C ALA A 511 45.24 7.82 65.20
N PRO A 512 44.15 8.23 64.52
CA PRO A 512 44.19 8.64 63.12
C PRO A 512 45.09 9.86 62.92
N GLU A 513 45.87 9.86 61.84
CA GLU A 513 46.64 11.02 61.39
C GLU A 513 45.94 11.72 60.23
N TYR A 514 45.98 13.05 60.20
CA TYR A 514 45.32 13.84 59.16
C TYR A 514 46.35 14.56 58.30
N PHE A 515 46.07 14.65 56.99
CA PHE A 515 46.87 15.38 56.02
C PHE A 515 45.96 16.26 55.16
N ASN A 516 46.42 17.43 54.74
CA ASN A 516 45.71 18.20 53.72
C ASN A 516 45.85 17.52 52.33
N LEU A 517 45.15 18.02 51.32
CA LEU A 517 45.19 17.44 49.97
C LEU A 517 46.54 17.58 49.25
N GLN A 518 47.48 18.34 49.83
CA GLN A 518 48.86 18.46 49.36
C GLN A 518 49.80 17.47 50.09
N GLY A 519 49.28 16.60 50.97
CA GLY A 519 50.04 15.60 51.70
C GLY A 519 50.79 16.14 52.92
N ILE A 520 50.47 17.34 53.40
CA ILE A 520 51.07 17.92 54.62
C ILE A 520 50.27 17.49 55.85
N ARG A 521 50.94 16.98 56.88
CA ARG A 521 50.30 16.54 58.12
C ARG A 521 49.65 17.71 58.86
N VAL A 522 48.43 17.52 59.34
CA VAL A 522 47.62 18.49 60.08
C VAL A 522 47.34 17.91 61.46
N THR A 523 47.77 18.61 62.51
CA THR A 523 47.61 18.16 63.90
C THR A 523 46.26 18.55 64.50
N ASP A 524 45.66 19.65 64.04
CA ASP A 524 44.37 20.19 64.49
C ASP A 524 43.42 20.40 63.29
N PRO A 525 42.82 19.33 62.75
CA PRO A 525 41.88 19.45 61.66
C PRO A 525 40.62 20.24 62.09
N THR A 526 40.18 21.17 61.24
CA THR A 526 39.02 22.02 61.49
C THR A 526 37.75 21.33 60.98
N PRO A 527 36.67 21.23 61.76
CA PRO A 527 35.41 20.68 61.30
C PRO A 527 34.87 21.37 60.04
N GLY A 528 34.36 20.59 59.09
CA GLY A 528 33.86 21.04 57.80
C GLY A 528 34.93 21.13 56.70
N HIS A 529 36.20 20.81 56.98
CA HIS A 529 37.28 20.86 55.99
C HIS A 529 37.69 19.46 55.51
N LEU A 530 38.19 19.39 54.27
CA LEU A 530 38.56 18.15 53.61
C LEU A 530 39.99 17.73 53.92
N TYR A 531 40.17 16.50 54.39
CA TYR A 531 41.46 15.91 54.76
C TYR A 531 41.63 14.49 54.22
N ILE A 532 42.87 14.01 54.21
CA ILE A 532 43.20 12.59 54.09
C ILE A 532 43.46 12.07 55.50
N ARG A 533 42.58 11.20 55.99
CA ARG A 533 42.74 10.47 57.26
C ARG A 533 43.48 9.17 57.00
N ARG A 534 44.66 9.02 57.61
CA ARG A 534 45.44 7.78 57.61
C ARG A 534 45.22 7.03 58.92
N THR A 535 44.81 5.78 58.80
CA THR A 535 44.74 4.82 59.92
C THR A 535 45.53 3.57 59.55
N SER A 536 45.65 2.63 60.48
CA SER A 536 46.17 1.28 60.20
C SER A 536 45.41 0.54 59.09
N ALA A 537 44.14 0.92 58.84
CA ALA A 537 43.28 0.34 57.81
C ALA A 537 43.45 0.97 56.42
N GLY A 538 44.22 2.06 56.28
CA GLY A 538 44.45 2.73 55.01
C GLY A 538 44.30 4.25 55.07
N ALA A 539 44.28 4.88 53.89
CA ALA A 539 44.11 6.32 53.74
C ALA A 539 42.76 6.64 53.09
N PHE A 540 41.99 7.50 53.73
CA PHE A 540 40.63 7.86 53.33
C PHE A 540 40.52 9.37 53.15
N LYS A 541 39.88 9.82 52.08
CA LYS A 541 39.47 11.21 51.92
C LYS A 541 38.19 11.44 52.73
N ILE A 542 38.24 12.37 53.68
CA ILE A 542 37.11 12.66 54.58
C ILE A 542 36.88 14.17 54.66
N ILE A 543 35.69 14.57 55.08
CA ILE A 543 35.46 15.87 55.71
C ILE A 543 35.58 15.60 57.21
N PHE A 544 36.58 16.21 57.86
CA PHE A 544 36.71 16.18 59.33
C PHE A 544 35.68 17.12 59.92
#